data_AF-A0A9N9U1G5-F1
#
_entry.id   AF-A0A9N9U1G5-F1
#
_cell.length_a   1.000
_cell.length_b   1.000
_cell.length_c   1.000
_cell.angle_alpha   90.00
_cell.angle_beta   90.00
_cell.angle_gamma   90.00
#
_symmetry.space_group_name_H-M   'P 1'
#
loop_
_entity.id
_entity.type
_entity.pdbx_description
1 polymer ?
#
loop_
_entity_poly.entity_id
_entity_poly.type
_entity_poly.pdbx_seq_one_letter_code
_entity_poly.pdbx_strand_id
1 'polypeptide(L)'
;MAARVLFQRRALAPLATIALSGMVLAPSTIYAEAPTEFKRKPIYDDTDFPSTIPSPLTPPKAPSTAPVDDETKPKKLTPTDRLAIQIGNARLFLYQYAVKAEDAVNSTMDSAFDLEQSFTKTIADLAPSRESGERLMPGAIYVLVAAMAGSIVTRNRSIILRSTLPLAVGIGAGWSVLPVTMRNISDLVWKYEERVPVVAQAHLSLRNSLEKSASFVKVHKDIGARYVDDKVTDTREALEGWVRKGK
;
A
#
# COMPACT_ATOMS: atom_id res chain seq x y z
N MET A 1 -41.64 -27.06 7.57
CA MET A 1 -41.10 -25.74 7.14
C MET A 1 -40.19 -25.21 8.26
N ALA A 2 -39.10 -25.87 8.68
CA ALA A 2 -37.84 -26.20 7.99
C ALA A 2 -37.11 -24.97 7.41
N ALA A 3 -35.91 -24.71 7.98
CA ALA A 3 -34.86 -23.76 7.58
C ALA A 3 -35.06 -22.27 7.93
N ARG A 4 -34.39 -21.81 9.00
CA ARG A 4 -33.62 -20.54 9.09
C ARG A 4 -33.15 -20.25 10.52
N VAL A 5 -32.14 -20.97 11.02
CA VAL A 5 -31.30 -20.48 12.13
C VAL A 5 -29.88 -21.05 12.00
N LEU A 6 -29.15 -20.69 10.94
CA LEU A 6 -27.70 -20.98 10.83
C LEU A 6 -27.01 -19.92 9.98
N PHE A 7 -26.84 -18.69 10.48
CA PHE A 7 -25.94 -17.70 9.84
C PHE A 7 -25.40 -16.63 10.79
N GLN A 8 -25.09 -16.98 12.05
CA GLN A 8 -24.58 -15.99 13.01
C GLN A 8 -23.23 -16.32 13.70
N ARG A 9 -22.50 -17.34 13.27
CA ARG A 9 -21.16 -17.62 13.83
C ARG A 9 -20.24 -18.22 12.80
N ARG A 10 -19.49 -17.38 12.07
CA ARG A 10 -18.25 -17.71 11.33
C ARG A 10 -17.82 -16.48 10.53
N ALA A 11 -16.88 -15.69 11.07
CA ALA A 11 -15.94 -14.87 10.30
C ALA A 11 -15.09 -13.97 11.22
N LEU A 12 -14.26 -14.57 12.09
CA LEU A 12 -13.08 -13.91 12.68
C LEU A 12 -12.04 -15.00 13.02
N ALA A 13 -11.37 -15.53 11.99
CA ALA A 13 -10.05 -16.16 12.08
C ALA A 13 -9.68 -16.72 10.69
N PRO A 14 -8.84 -15.99 9.92
CA PRO A 14 -7.60 -16.63 9.48
C PRO A 14 -6.42 -15.65 9.56
N LEU A 15 -6.25 -14.96 10.69
CA LEU A 15 -5.03 -14.16 10.95
C LEU A 15 -4.09 -14.81 11.98
N ALA A 16 -4.51 -15.90 12.63
CA ALA A 16 -3.69 -16.62 13.60
C ALA A 16 -2.75 -17.67 12.97
N THR A 17 -2.93 -18.03 11.70
CA THR A 17 -2.09 -19.05 11.03
C THR A 17 -0.76 -18.51 10.54
N ILE A 18 -0.61 -17.19 10.33
CA ILE A 18 0.66 -16.58 9.92
C ILE A 18 1.58 -16.34 11.13
N ALA A 19 1.01 -16.13 12.32
CA ALA A 19 1.79 -15.95 13.55
C ALA A 19 2.46 -17.25 14.04
N LEU A 20 1.98 -18.43 13.63
CA LEU A 20 2.56 -19.72 14.01
C LEU A 20 3.63 -20.25 13.05
N SER A 21 3.76 -19.71 11.83
CA SER A 21 4.83 -20.15 10.91
C SER A 21 6.16 -19.41 11.12
N GLY A 22 6.17 -18.30 11.86
CA GLY A 22 7.37 -17.50 12.13
C GLY A 22 8.29 -18.04 13.23
N MET A 23 7.89 -19.09 13.96
CA MET A 23 8.61 -19.55 15.15
C MET A 23 9.44 -20.83 14.94
N VAL A 24 9.63 -21.29 13.70
CA VAL A 24 10.36 -22.54 13.39
C VAL A 24 11.80 -22.30 12.90
N LEU A 25 12.21 -21.06 12.61
CA LEU A 25 13.59 -20.73 12.23
C LEU A 25 14.29 -19.86 13.28
N ALA A 26 14.39 -20.35 14.52
CA ALA A 26 15.42 -19.89 15.42
C ALA A 26 16.65 -20.80 15.24
N PRO A 27 17.76 -20.33 14.64
CA PRO A 27 19.00 -21.11 14.64
C PRO A 27 19.48 -21.20 16.10
N SER A 28 19.28 -22.36 16.72
CA SER A 28 19.94 -22.65 17.99
C SER A 28 21.44 -22.75 17.70
N THR A 29 22.21 -21.82 18.26
CA THR A 29 23.66 -21.91 18.28
C THR A 29 24.04 -23.05 19.21
N ILE A 30 24.18 -24.25 18.65
CA ILE A 30 24.72 -25.41 19.38
C ILE A 30 26.22 -25.16 19.53
N TYR A 31 26.61 -24.68 20.71
CA TYR A 31 28.01 -24.74 21.14
C TYR A 31 28.37 -26.22 21.30
N ALA A 32 29.25 -26.70 20.43
CA ALA A 32 29.84 -28.02 20.58
C ALA A 32 30.74 -28.00 21.82
N GLU A 33 30.21 -28.41 22.97
CA GLU A 33 31.03 -28.72 24.14
C GLU A 33 31.98 -29.85 23.75
N ALA A 34 33.27 -29.53 23.71
CA ALA A 34 34.34 -30.47 23.44
C ALA A 34 34.45 -31.47 24.60
N PRO A 35 34.80 -32.75 24.34
CA PRO A 35 34.99 -33.72 25.41
C PRO A 35 36.14 -33.27 26.32
N THR A 36 35.80 -32.97 27.58
CA THR A 36 36.73 -32.82 28.69
C THR A 36 37.33 -34.19 29.00
N GLU A 37 38.42 -34.55 28.31
CA GLU A 37 39.48 -35.46 28.80
C GLU A 37 40.50 -35.75 27.69
N PHE A 38 41.41 -34.80 27.44
CA PHE A 38 42.73 -35.14 26.93
C PHE A 38 43.77 -34.30 27.67
N LYS A 39 44.47 -34.97 28.59
CA LYS A 39 45.71 -34.52 29.22
C LYS A 39 46.77 -34.33 28.13
N ARG A 40 46.75 -33.16 27.47
CA ARG A 40 47.81 -32.74 26.55
C ARG A 40 49.08 -32.58 27.36
N LYS A 41 50.05 -33.47 27.15
CA LYS A 41 51.42 -33.27 27.60
C LYS A 41 52.01 -32.12 26.78
N PRO A 42 52.62 -31.10 27.40
CA PRO A 42 53.37 -30.08 26.67
C PRO A 42 54.52 -30.75 25.90
N ILE A 43 54.73 -30.32 24.65
CA ILE A 43 55.78 -30.84 23.75
C ILE A 43 57.16 -30.20 24.06
N TYR A 44 57.22 -29.27 25.00
CA TYR A 44 58.46 -28.66 25.46
C TYR A 44 58.54 -28.76 26.98
N ASP A 45 59.17 -29.83 27.44
CA ASP A 45 59.92 -29.86 28.68
C ASP A 45 61.21 -30.63 28.39
N ASP A 46 62.29 -30.24 29.06
CA ASP A 46 63.66 -30.75 28.92
C ASP A 46 64.48 -30.15 27.75
N THR A 47 64.85 -28.88 27.91
CA THR A 47 66.24 -28.50 27.60
C THR A 47 66.78 -27.68 28.77
N ASP A 48 67.51 -28.35 29.66
CA ASP A 48 68.42 -27.71 30.60
C ASP A 48 69.35 -26.79 29.81
N PHE A 49 69.27 -25.48 30.06
CA PHE A 49 70.22 -24.52 29.55
C PHE A 49 71.42 -24.47 30.51
N PRO A 50 72.60 -25.03 30.18
CA PRO A 50 73.81 -24.62 30.87
C PRO A 50 74.12 -23.18 30.46
N SER A 51 73.95 -22.26 31.41
CA SER A 51 74.52 -20.92 31.32
C SER A 51 76.04 -21.03 31.24
N THR A 52 76.63 -20.74 30.08
CA THR A 52 78.04 -20.33 29.99
C THR A 52 78.19 -19.25 28.92
N ILE A 53 78.83 -18.18 29.36
CA ILE A 53 79.12 -16.90 28.72
C ILE A 53 79.90 -17.08 27.39
N PRO A 54 79.72 -16.22 26.37
CA PRO A 54 80.31 -16.42 25.05
C PRO A 54 81.72 -15.79 24.93
N SER A 55 82.57 -16.42 24.13
CA SER A 55 83.67 -15.76 23.43
C SER A 55 84.06 -16.55 22.16
N PRO A 56 84.62 -15.87 21.15
CA PRO A 56 84.10 -15.91 19.78
C PRO A 56 84.94 -16.79 18.86
N LEU A 57 84.40 -17.10 17.66
CA LEU A 57 85.06 -16.96 16.34
C LEU A 57 84.23 -17.65 15.24
N THR A 58 84.01 -16.90 14.15
CA THR A 58 83.40 -17.27 12.86
C THR A 58 84.31 -18.23 12.05
N PRO A 59 83.95 -18.67 10.83
CA PRO A 59 82.95 -19.65 10.35
C PRO A 59 83.62 -20.95 9.80
N PRO A 60 82.91 -21.98 9.27
CA PRO A 60 82.76 -22.06 7.81
C PRO A 60 81.54 -22.85 7.24
N LYS A 61 81.09 -22.40 6.07
CA LYS A 61 80.83 -23.20 4.84
C LYS A 61 79.85 -24.39 4.87
N ALA A 62 78.65 -24.08 4.36
CA ALA A 62 77.96 -24.74 3.22
C ALA A 62 77.37 -26.17 3.42
N PRO A 63 76.76 -26.77 2.38
CA PRO A 63 75.32 -26.72 2.09
C PRO A 63 74.71 -28.12 2.06
N SER A 64 73.37 -28.27 2.20
CA SER A 64 72.69 -29.40 1.54
C SER A 64 71.17 -29.36 1.65
N THR A 65 70.58 -29.38 0.46
CA THR A 65 69.51 -30.30 0.07
C THR A 65 68.12 -30.01 0.61
N ALA A 66 67.39 -29.21 -0.17
CA ALA A 66 65.96 -29.39 -0.34
C ALA A 66 65.71 -30.55 -1.32
N PRO A 67 64.77 -31.47 -1.04
CA PRO A 67 64.00 -32.15 -2.07
C PRO A 67 62.76 -31.29 -2.36
N VAL A 68 62.59 -30.74 -3.56
CA VAL A 68 62.11 -31.36 -4.81
C VAL A 68 60.68 -31.88 -4.68
N ASP A 69 59.80 -31.17 -5.40
CA ASP A 69 58.53 -31.54 -6.02
C ASP A 69 57.82 -32.82 -5.56
N ASP A 70 56.58 -32.66 -5.09
CA ASP A 70 55.56 -33.68 -5.22
C ASP A 70 54.42 -33.15 -6.08
N GLU A 71 54.43 -33.62 -7.32
CA GLU A 71 53.36 -33.58 -8.29
C GLU A 71 51.99 -33.90 -7.68
N THR A 72 51.03 -33.09 -8.10
CA THR A 72 49.58 -33.28 -8.21
C THR A 72 49.15 -34.73 -8.51
N LYS A 73 49.18 -35.62 -7.53
CA LYS A 73 48.37 -36.85 -7.54
C LYS A 73 46.98 -36.52 -6.99
N PRO A 74 45.88 -36.95 -7.63
CA PRO A 74 44.54 -36.76 -7.07
C PRO A 74 44.47 -37.54 -5.76
N LYS A 75 44.61 -36.82 -4.65
CA LYS A 75 44.51 -37.37 -3.30
C LYS A 75 43.16 -38.07 -3.25
N LYS A 76 43.15 -39.39 -3.12
CA LYS A 76 41.91 -40.16 -3.03
C LYS A 76 41.15 -39.60 -1.83
N LEU A 77 40.06 -38.89 -2.11
CA LEU A 77 39.23 -38.20 -1.13
C LEU A 77 38.97 -39.18 0.02
N THR A 78 39.51 -38.86 1.18
CA THR A 78 39.19 -39.62 2.39
C THR A 78 37.70 -39.46 2.65
N PRO A 79 37.03 -40.43 3.29
CA PRO A 79 35.60 -40.32 3.60
C PRO A 79 35.23 -39.01 4.31
N THR A 80 36.15 -38.48 5.12
CA THR A 80 36.03 -37.18 5.81
C THR A 80 36.03 -35.98 4.86
N ASP A 81 36.81 -36.03 3.78
CA ASP A 81 36.90 -34.95 2.79
C ASP A 81 35.59 -34.84 1.97
N ARG A 82 34.95 -35.99 1.70
CA ARG A 82 33.62 -36.03 1.07
C ARG A 82 32.54 -35.42 1.96
N LEU A 83 32.59 -35.68 3.26
CA LEU A 83 31.68 -35.08 4.23
C LEU A 83 31.87 -33.55 4.29
N ALA A 84 33.12 -33.08 4.29
CA ALA A 84 33.43 -31.65 4.31
C ALA A 84 32.82 -30.92 3.09
N ILE A 85 32.92 -31.52 1.90
CA ILE A 85 32.30 -30.99 0.67
C ILE A 85 30.77 -30.96 0.80
N GLN A 86 30.15 -32.01 1.33
CA GLN A 86 28.69 -32.05 1.51
C GLN A 86 28.20 -31.02 2.52
N ILE A 87 28.92 -30.82 3.64
CA ILE A 87 28.61 -29.77 4.62
C ILE A 87 28.79 -28.38 4.00
N GLY A 88 29.84 -28.17 3.20
CA GLY A 88 30.06 -26.93 2.46
C GLY A 88 28.89 -26.61 1.52
N ASN A 89 28.46 -27.60 0.74
CA ASN A 89 27.32 -27.47 -0.17
C ASN A 89 26.02 -27.21 0.58
N ALA A 90 25.78 -27.91 1.69
CA ALA A 90 24.61 -27.70 2.54
C ALA A 90 24.59 -26.28 3.13
N ARG A 91 25.72 -25.77 3.60
CA ARG A 91 25.85 -24.41 4.12
C ARG A 91 25.55 -23.37 3.04
N LEU A 92 26.12 -23.53 1.84
CA LEU A 92 25.86 -22.62 0.73
C LEU A 92 24.40 -22.64 0.29
N PHE A 93 23.77 -23.83 0.26
CA PHE A 93 22.36 -23.98 -0.05
C PHE A 93 21.48 -23.26 0.99
N LEU A 94 21.73 -23.47 2.28
CA LEU A 94 20.99 -22.78 3.34
C LEU A 94 21.19 -21.27 3.28
N TYR A 95 22.42 -20.81 2.99
CA TYR A 95 22.71 -19.39 2.83
C TYR A 95 21.96 -18.77 1.65
N GLN A 96 21.93 -19.45 0.49
CA GLN A 96 21.17 -18.96 -0.66
C GLN A 96 19.67 -18.87 -0.37
N TYR A 97 19.11 -19.81 0.40
CA TYR A 97 17.71 -19.74 0.81
C TYR A 97 17.45 -18.63 1.82
N ALA A 98 18.37 -18.40 2.76
CA ALA A 98 18.28 -17.28 3.70
C ALA A 98 18.31 -15.94 2.96
N VAL A 99 19.26 -15.73 2.05
CA VAL A 99 19.37 -14.51 1.25
C VAL A 99 18.12 -14.29 0.39
N LYS A 100 17.60 -15.33 -0.28
CA LYS A 100 16.36 -15.21 -1.07
C LYS A 100 15.14 -14.86 -0.20
N ALA A 101 15.07 -15.38 1.01
CA ALA A 101 14.01 -15.04 1.94
C ALA A 101 14.15 -13.59 2.43
N GLU A 102 15.37 -13.15 2.75
CA GLU A 102 15.69 -11.76 3.09
C GLU A 102 15.32 -10.81 1.95
N ASP A 103 15.72 -11.11 0.71
CA ASP A 103 15.41 -10.32 -0.48
C ASP A 103 13.90 -10.25 -0.76
N ALA A 104 13.18 -11.36 -0.58
CA ALA A 104 11.72 -11.38 -0.72
C ALA A 104 11.05 -10.49 0.33
N VAL A 105 11.51 -10.54 1.59
CA VAL A 105 10.98 -9.67 2.64
C VAL A 105 11.30 -8.21 2.34
N ASN A 106 12.54 -7.90 1.96
CA ASN A 106 12.96 -6.53 1.65
C ASN A 106 12.14 -5.95 0.49
N SER A 107 12.00 -6.69 -0.62
CA SER A 107 11.21 -6.23 -1.77
C SER A 107 9.72 -6.02 -1.45
N THR A 108 9.14 -6.83 -0.57
CA THR A 108 7.75 -6.62 -0.13
C THR A 108 7.61 -5.38 0.75
N MET A 109 8.63 -5.10 1.58
CA MET A 109 8.67 -3.93 2.44
C MET A 109 8.90 -2.65 1.64
N ASP A 110 9.81 -2.68 0.66
CA ASP A 110 10.04 -1.58 -0.29
C ASP A 110 8.75 -1.26 -1.05
N SER A 111 8.06 -2.29 -1.58
CA SER A 111 6.79 -2.11 -2.29
C SER A 111 5.71 -1.50 -1.40
N ALA A 112 5.66 -1.91 -0.12
CA ALA A 112 4.72 -1.35 0.85
C ALA A 112 5.01 0.13 1.13
N PHE A 113 6.29 0.49 1.31
CA PHE A 113 6.69 1.89 1.50
C PHE A 113 6.45 2.74 0.26
N ASP A 114 6.71 2.22 -0.94
CA ASP A 114 6.41 2.91 -2.19
C ASP A 114 4.90 3.21 -2.32
N LEU A 115 4.06 2.24 -1.93
CA LEU A 115 2.62 2.45 -1.88
C LEU A 115 2.26 3.52 -0.85
N GLU A 116 2.75 3.43 0.38
CA GLU A 116 2.51 4.44 1.42
C GLU A 116 2.95 5.84 1.01
N GLN A 117 4.12 5.96 0.37
CA GLN A 117 4.64 7.22 -0.13
C GLN A 117 3.80 7.74 -1.29
N SER A 118 3.37 6.88 -2.21
CA SER A 118 2.48 7.26 -3.31
C SER A 118 1.12 7.74 -2.82
N PHE A 119 0.54 7.09 -1.82
CA PHE A 119 -0.71 7.52 -1.18
C PHE A 119 -0.54 8.84 -0.45
N THR A 120 0.53 8.98 0.33
CA THR A 120 0.83 10.22 1.06
C THR A 120 1.02 11.39 0.09
N LYS A 121 1.74 11.17 -1.00
CA LYS A 121 1.94 12.18 -2.04
C LYS A 121 0.63 12.55 -2.75
N THR A 122 -0.22 11.56 -3.04
CA THR A 122 -1.53 11.80 -3.66
C THR A 122 -2.46 12.56 -2.73
N ILE A 123 -2.51 12.21 -1.44
CA ILE A 123 -3.31 12.92 -0.44
C ILE A 123 -2.78 14.35 -0.24
N ALA A 124 -1.46 14.53 -0.23
CA ALA A 124 -0.85 15.85 -0.13
C ALA A 124 -1.16 16.73 -1.35
N ASP A 125 -1.23 16.15 -2.55
CA ASP A 125 -1.61 16.86 -3.79
C ASP A 125 -3.10 17.25 -3.80
N LEU A 126 -3.95 16.48 -3.12
CA LEU A 126 -5.38 16.79 -2.96
C LEU A 126 -5.64 17.96 -2.02
N ALA A 127 -4.77 18.16 -1.01
CA ALA A 127 -4.93 19.23 -0.05
C ALA A 127 -4.80 20.61 -0.74
N PRO A 128 -5.65 21.59 -0.40
CA PRO A 128 -5.56 22.92 -0.96
C PRO A 128 -4.22 23.55 -0.56
N SER A 129 -3.59 24.25 -1.51
CA SER A 129 -2.40 25.02 -1.22
C SER A 129 -2.71 26.07 -0.15
N ARG A 130 -1.72 26.38 0.71
CA ARG A 130 -1.89 27.34 1.81
C ARG A 130 -2.32 28.73 1.35
N GLU A 131 -2.12 29.03 0.08
CA GLU A 131 -2.48 30.28 -0.58
C GLU A 131 -3.96 30.38 -0.93
N SER A 132 -4.69 29.26 -1.06
CA SER A 132 -6.12 29.31 -1.40
C SER A 132 -7.00 29.77 -0.23
N GLY A 133 -6.48 29.76 0.99
CA GLY A 133 -7.20 30.18 2.20
C GLY A 133 -8.32 29.22 2.63
N GLU A 134 -8.49 28.08 1.95
CA GLU A 134 -9.50 27.07 2.32
C GLU A 134 -9.14 26.38 3.64
N ARG A 135 -10.09 26.40 4.59
CA ARG A 135 -9.92 25.72 5.89
C ARG A 135 -10.56 24.33 5.84
N LEU A 136 -9.74 23.31 5.57
CA LEU A 136 -10.18 21.91 5.51
C LEU A 136 -10.89 21.43 6.79
N MET A 137 -10.37 21.74 7.97
CA MET A 137 -10.92 21.20 9.23
C MET A 137 -12.35 21.67 9.51
N PRO A 138 -12.66 22.99 9.54
CA PRO A 138 -14.04 23.45 9.62
C PRO A 138 -14.89 23.02 8.41
N GLY A 139 -14.32 23.08 7.21
CA GLY A 139 -15.03 22.73 5.98
C GLY A 139 -15.52 21.29 5.95
N ALA A 140 -14.65 20.35 6.31
CA ALA A 140 -14.99 18.92 6.39
C ALA A 140 -16.07 18.64 7.43
N ILE A 141 -16.06 19.35 8.56
CA ILE A 141 -17.12 19.24 9.57
C ILE A 141 -18.46 19.71 8.99
N TYR A 142 -18.50 20.85 8.27
CA TYR A 142 -19.73 21.31 7.64
C TYR A 142 -20.26 20.34 6.59
N VAL A 143 -19.38 19.73 5.80
CA VAL A 143 -19.74 18.70 4.83
C VAL A 143 -20.33 17.46 5.52
N LEU A 144 -19.72 17.02 6.63
CA LEU A 144 -20.25 15.91 7.42
C LEU A 144 -21.62 16.23 8.02
N VAL A 145 -21.80 17.43 8.57
CA VAL A 145 -23.09 17.88 9.13
C VAL A 145 -24.16 17.93 8.04
N ALA A 146 -23.82 18.44 6.84
CA ALA A 146 -24.74 18.44 5.71
C ALA A 146 -25.15 17.02 5.28
N ALA A 147 -24.20 16.09 5.21
CA ALA A 147 -24.49 14.69 4.93
C ALA A 147 -25.39 14.06 6.00
N MET A 148 -25.11 14.33 7.29
CA MET A 148 -25.94 13.87 8.41
C MET A 148 -27.36 14.45 8.34
N ALA A 149 -27.52 15.72 7.95
CA ALA A 149 -28.82 16.32 7.70
C ALA A 149 -29.58 15.60 6.58
N GLY A 150 -28.90 15.24 5.49
CA GLY A 150 -29.48 14.39 4.43
C GLY A 150 -29.95 13.01 4.93
N SER A 151 -29.25 12.44 5.91
CA SER A 151 -29.64 11.18 6.57
C SER A 151 -30.90 11.33 7.43
N ILE A 152 -31.02 12.44 8.16
CA ILE A 152 -32.21 12.73 8.96
C ILE A 152 -33.43 12.92 8.03
N VAL A 153 -33.27 13.64 6.93
CA VAL A 153 -34.34 13.87 5.93
C VAL A 153 -34.81 12.56 5.29
N THR A 154 -33.93 11.58 5.09
CA THR A 154 -34.27 10.29 4.48
C THR A 154 -34.59 9.17 5.48
N ARG A 155 -34.67 9.50 6.77
CA ARG A 155 -34.86 8.52 7.84
C ARG A 155 -36.06 7.59 7.63
N ASN A 156 -37.16 8.09 7.05
CA ASN A 156 -38.39 7.33 6.77
C ASN A 156 -38.63 7.09 5.27
N ARG A 157 -37.57 7.04 4.46
CA ARG A 157 -37.66 6.74 3.02
C ARG A 157 -37.04 5.38 2.72
N SER A 158 -37.19 4.95 1.46
CA SER A 158 -36.64 3.70 0.98
C SER A 158 -35.14 3.59 1.26
N ILE A 159 -34.65 2.34 1.42
CA ILE A 159 -33.24 2.06 1.73
C ILE A 159 -32.28 2.69 0.72
N ILE A 160 -32.71 2.82 -0.54
CA ILE A 160 -31.94 3.45 -1.61
C ILE A 160 -31.73 4.94 -1.30
N LEU A 161 -32.80 5.69 -1.02
CA LEU A 161 -32.70 7.11 -0.67
C LEU A 161 -31.89 7.33 0.62
N ARG A 162 -32.04 6.41 1.59
CA ARG A 162 -31.30 6.49 2.85
C ARG A 162 -29.78 6.40 2.67
N SER A 163 -29.32 5.73 1.63
CA SER A 163 -27.89 5.61 1.30
C SER A 163 -27.42 6.70 0.33
N THR A 164 -28.21 7.04 -0.68
CA THR A 164 -27.77 7.95 -1.75
C THR A 164 -27.91 9.42 -1.37
N LEU A 165 -28.97 9.81 -0.64
CA LEU A 165 -29.19 11.23 -0.33
C LEU A 165 -28.12 11.84 0.59
N PRO A 166 -27.69 11.17 1.68
CA PRO A 166 -26.61 11.69 2.53
C PRO A 166 -25.32 11.92 1.73
N LEU A 167 -25.00 10.99 0.81
CA LEU A 167 -23.84 11.11 -0.06
C LEU A 167 -24.00 12.26 -1.05
N ALA A 168 -25.15 12.39 -1.71
CA ALA A 168 -25.41 13.47 -2.65
C ALA A 168 -25.34 14.85 -1.97
N VAL A 169 -25.94 14.99 -0.79
CA VAL A 169 -25.89 16.23 -0.01
C VAL A 169 -24.47 16.51 0.50
N GLY A 170 -23.74 15.49 0.97
CA GLY A 170 -22.34 15.63 1.36
C GLY A 170 -21.44 16.08 0.21
N ILE A 171 -21.54 15.44 -0.96
CA ILE A 171 -20.78 15.80 -2.16
C ILE A 171 -21.13 17.23 -2.60
N GLY A 172 -22.42 17.58 -2.60
CA GLY A 172 -22.87 18.94 -2.92
C GLY A 172 -22.35 19.99 -1.95
N ALA A 173 -22.37 19.70 -0.65
CA ALA A 173 -21.77 20.55 0.37
C ALA A 173 -20.25 20.67 0.19
N GLY A 174 -19.57 19.59 -0.21
CA GLY A 174 -18.15 19.61 -0.52
C GLY A 174 -17.81 20.58 -1.64
N TRP A 175 -18.60 20.59 -2.71
CA TRP A 175 -18.45 21.56 -3.81
C TRP A 175 -18.72 23.01 -3.40
N SER A 176 -19.59 23.23 -2.41
CA SER A 176 -19.93 24.57 -1.91
C SER A 176 -18.89 25.10 -0.91
N VAL A 177 -18.45 24.27 0.04
CA VAL A 177 -17.61 24.66 1.17
C VAL A 177 -16.11 24.50 0.87
N LEU A 178 -15.74 23.51 0.05
CA LEU A 178 -14.35 23.16 -0.29
C LEU A 178 -14.15 23.05 -1.82
N PRO A 179 -14.37 24.14 -2.59
CA PRO A 179 -14.39 24.07 -4.04
C PRO A 179 -13.05 23.71 -4.68
N VAL A 180 -11.90 24.17 -4.16
CA VAL A 180 -10.58 23.84 -4.73
C VAL A 180 -10.23 22.39 -4.46
N THR A 181 -10.42 21.94 -3.22
CA THR A 181 -10.19 20.52 -2.85
C THR A 181 -11.01 19.58 -3.73
N MET A 182 -12.28 19.93 -4.00
CA MET A 182 -13.16 19.09 -4.80
C MET A 182 -12.79 19.08 -6.30
N ARG A 183 -12.22 20.18 -6.82
CA ARG A 183 -11.65 20.23 -8.17
C ARG A 183 -10.41 19.35 -8.29
N ASN A 184 -9.51 19.39 -7.31
CA ASN A 184 -8.33 18.53 -7.28
C ASN A 184 -8.72 17.04 -7.25
N ILE A 185 -9.73 16.69 -6.44
CA ILE A 185 -10.29 15.33 -6.41
C ILE A 185 -10.86 14.95 -7.78
N SER A 186 -11.63 15.84 -8.44
CA SER A 186 -12.19 15.54 -9.76
C SER A 186 -11.10 15.36 -10.83
N ASP A 187 -10.02 16.15 -10.76
CA ASP A 187 -8.89 16.04 -11.68
C ASP A 187 -8.13 14.72 -11.46
N LEU A 188 -7.99 14.28 -10.21
CA LEU A 188 -7.42 12.96 -9.90
C LEU A 188 -8.30 11.83 -10.43
N VAL A 189 -9.61 11.89 -10.20
CA VAL A 189 -10.56 10.90 -10.71
C VAL A 189 -10.48 10.84 -12.24
N TRP A 190 -10.41 11.99 -12.92
CA TRP A 190 -10.27 12.07 -14.36
C TRP A 190 -8.97 11.41 -14.85
N LYS A 191 -7.83 11.64 -14.20
CA LYS A 191 -6.54 10.98 -14.54
C LYS A 191 -6.59 9.46 -14.43
N TYR A 192 -7.33 8.93 -13.45
CA TYR A 192 -7.53 7.48 -13.32
C TYR A 192 -8.51 6.94 -14.35
N GLU A 193 -9.55 7.71 -14.64
CA GLU A 193 -10.57 7.38 -15.62
C GLU A 193 -10.03 7.36 -17.05
N GLU A 194 -9.11 8.27 -17.39
CA GLU A 194 -8.46 8.33 -18.70
C GLU A 194 -7.69 7.04 -19.04
N ARG A 195 -7.24 6.30 -18.03
CA ARG A 195 -6.60 4.98 -18.23
C ARG A 195 -7.59 3.92 -18.73
N VAL A 196 -8.88 4.13 -18.53
CA VAL A 196 -9.94 3.21 -18.95
C VAL A 196 -10.88 3.91 -19.94
N PRO A 197 -10.65 3.75 -21.27
CA PRO A 197 -11.30 4.57 -22.28
C PRO A 197 -12.83 4.44 -22.30
N VAL A 198 -13.37 3.29 -21.87
CA VAL A 198 -14.82 3.06 -21.79
C VAL A 198 -15.47 3.97 -20.74
N VAL A 199 -14.82 4.16 -19.60
CA VAL A 199 -15.35 4.99 -18.51
C VAL A 199 -15.24 6.46 -18.91
N ALA A 200 -14.07 6.87 -19.42
CA ALA A 200 -13.84 8.24 -19.89
C ALA A 200 -14.87 8.70 -20.94
N GLN A 201 -15.20 7.84 -21.91
CA GLN A 201 -16.23 8.14 -22.90
C GLN A 201 -17.62 8.25 -22.26
N ALA A 202 -17.94 7.38 -21.30
CA ALA A 202 -19.20 7.44 -20.57
C ALA A 202 -19.33 8.76 -19.80
N HIS A 203 -18.29 9.22 -19.10
CA HIS A 203 -18.31 10.50 -18.39
C HIS A 203 -18.44 11.68 -19.34
N LEU A 204 -17.70 11.72 -20.46
CA LEU A 204 -17.87 12.77 -21.47
C LEU A 204 -19.29 12.78 -22.03
N SER A 205 -19.85 11.61 -22.34
CA SER A 205 -21.23 11.50 -22.84
C SER A 205 -22.26 11.98 -21.80
N LEU A 206 -22.03 11.69 -20.53
CA LEU A 206 -22.89 12.11 -19.43
C LEU A 206 -22.82 13.63 -19.22
N ARG A 207 -21.62 14.20 -19.26
CA ARG A 207 -21.40 15.66 -19.19
C ARG A 207 -22.09 16.38 -20.33
N ASN A 208 -21.91 15.91 -21.56
CA ASN A 208 -22.58 16.46 -22.74
C ASN A 208 -24.11 16.36 -22.65
N SER A 209 -24.62 15.25 -22.09
CA SER A 209 -26.05 15.06 -21.87
C SER A 209 -26.59 16.01 -20.80
N LEU A 210 -25.84 16.25 -19.72
CA LEU A 210 -26.19 17.21 -18.69
C LEU A 210 -26.21 18.64 -19.23
N GLU A 211 -25.21 19.04 -20.02
CA GLU A 211 -25.16 20.37 -20.64
C GLU A 211 -26.35 20.61 -21.59
N LYS A 212 -26.68 19.60 -22.41
CA LYS A 212 -27.89 19.63 -23.25
C LYS A 212 -29.16 19.71 -22.41
N SER A 213 -29.26 18.97 -21.31
CA SER A 213 -30.42 19.05 -20.43
C SER A 213 -30.57 20.42 -19.76
N ALA A 214 -29.47 21.05 -19.35
CA ALA A 214 -29.47 22.35 -18.72
C ALA A 214 -29.91 23.46 -19.70
N SER A 215 -29.39 23.42 -20.93
CA SER A 215 -29.82 24.34 -21.99
C SER A 215 -31.29 24.11 -22.36
N PHE A 216 -31.73 22.86 -22.46
CA PHE A 216 -33.13 22.51 -22.71
C PHE A 216 -34.08 23.06 -21.64
N VAL A 217 -33.74 22.91 -20.36
CA VAL A 217 -34.53 23.43 -19.23
C VAL A 217 -34.58 24.96 -19.27
N LYS A 218 -33.46 25.63 -19.59
CA LYS A 218 -33.43 27.09 -19.71
C LYS A 218 -34.37 27.58 -20.80
N VAL A 219 -34.32 26.96 -21.98
CA VAL A 219 -35.21 27.31 -23.10
C VAL A 219 -36.67 27.02 -22.75
N HIS A 220 -36.97 25.88 -22.11
CA HIS A 220 -38.35 25.54 -21.72
C HIS A 220 -38.90 26.44 -20.62
N LYS A 221 -38.06 26.94 -19.72
CA LYS A 221 -38.46 27.95 -18.74
C LYS A 221 -38.92 29.23 -19.41
N ASP A 222 -38.17 29.71 -20.41
CA ASP A 222 -38.50 30.94 -21.13
C ASP A 222 -39.79 30.76 -21.95
N ILE A 223 -39.99 29.59 -22.57
CA ILE A 223 -41.24 29.26 -23.27
C ILE A 223 -42.43 29.18 -22.30
N GLY A 224 -42.26 28.51 -21.16
CA GLY A 224 -43.31 28.39 -20.14
C GLY A 224 -43.69 29.74 -19.53
N ALA A 225 -42.72 30.62 -19.30
CA ALA A 225 -42.98 31.97 -18.81
C ALA A 225 -43.82 32.77 -19.80
N ARG A 226 -43.49 32.71 -21.11
CA ARG A 226 -44.28 33.36 -22.16
C ARG A 226 -45.69 32.78 -22.26
N TYR A 227 -45.83 31.45 -22.21
CA TYR A 227 -47.15 30.82 -22.26
C TYR A 227 -48.06 31.24 -21.11
N VAL A 228 -47.51 31.37 -19.89
CA VAL A 228 -48.27 31.87 -18.74
C VAL A 228 -48.66 33.34 -18.94
N ASP A 229 -47.73 34.16 -19.44
CA ASP A 229 -47.99 35.57 -19.72
C ASP A 229 -49.08 35.76 -20.80
N ASP A 230 -49.02 34.97 -21.88
CA ASP A 230 -50.02 34.94 -22.94
C ASP A 230 -51.39 34.53 -22.38
N LYS A 231 -51.45 33.51 -21.49
CA LYS A 231 -52.71 33.08 -20.86
C LYS A 231 -53.28 34.10 -19.88
N VAL A 232 -52.43 34.78 -19.12
CA VAL A 232 -52.85 35.89 -18.24
C VAL A 232 -53.38 37.05 -19.08
N THR A 233 -52.76 37.33 -20.22
CA THR A 233 -53.21 38.37 -21.17
C THR A 233 -54.54 38.00 -21.83
N ASP A 234 -54.68 36.77 -22.35
CA ASP A 234 -55.92 36.26 -22.94
C ASP A 234 -57.10 36.33 -21.95
N THR A 235 -56.86 35.90 -20.71
CA THR A 235 -57.89 35.92 -19.66
C THR A 235 -58.29 37.33 -19.27
N ARG A 236 -57.33 38.26 -19.20
CA ARG A 236 -57.59 39.68 -18.99
C ARG A 236 -58.41 40.27 -20.13
N GLU A 237 -58.07 40.00 -21.38
CA GLU A 237 -58.80 40.51 -22.55
C GLU A 237 -60.24 39.96 -22.60
N ALA A 238 -60.43 38.69 -22.26
CA ALA A 238 -61.76 38.08 -22.16
C ALA A 238 -62.63 38.73 -21.06
N LEU A 239 -62.02 39.03 -19.89
CA LEU A 239 -62.67 39.75 -18.80
C LEU A 239 -63.04 41.19 -19.22
N GLU A 240 -62.12 41.91 -19.84
CA GLU A 240 -62.36 43.27 -20.35
C GLU A 240 -63.46 43.27 -21.42
N GLY A 241 -63.46 42.31 -22.33
CA GLY A 241 -64.50 42.13 -23.35
C GLY A 241 -65.86 41.79 -22.75
N TRP A 242 -65.90 41.05 -21.64
CA TRP A 242 -67.13 40.74 -20.91
C TRP A 242 -67.69 41.99 -20.20
N VAL A 243 -66.85 42.73 -19.48
CA VAL A 243 -67.22 44.01 -18.83
C VAL A 243 -67.72 45.02 -19.87
N ARG A 244 -67.06 45.12 -21.03
CA ARG A 244 -67.43 46.05 -22.10
C ARG A 244 -68.76 45.69 -22.79
N LYS A 245 -69.19 44.44 -22.74
CA LYS A 245 -70.50 43.97 -23.24
C LYS A 245 -71.67 44.24 -22.28
N GLY A 246 -71.41 44.76 -21.08
CA GLY A 246 -72.45 45.33 -20.21
C GLY A 246 -73.51 44.32 -19.74
N LYS A 247 -73.06 43.27 -19.04
CA LYS A 247 -73.92 42.45 -18.18
C LYS A 247 -73.31 42.31 -16.79
#